data_AF-A0A2W6D2F3-F1
#
_entry.id   AF-A0A2W6D2F3-F1
#
_cell.length_a   1.000
_cell.length_b   1.000
_cell.length_c   1.000
_cell.angle_alpha   90.00
_cell.angle_beta   90.00
_cell.angle_gamma   90.00
#
_symmetry.space_group_name_H-M   'P 1'
#
loop_
_entity.id
_entity.type
_entity.pdbx_description
1 polymer ?
#
loop_
_entity_poly.entity_id
_entity_poly.type
_entity_poly.pdbx_seq_one_letter_code
_entity_poly.pdbx_strand_id
1 'polypeptide(L)'
;MSEALDNSRSTDNAPKPKGAGQQAPGTPSYPADGLIVERVYTSAGVHPYAQVSWERRDIVMTNWRDGSINFEQRGVEFPDSWSVNAANIVTTKYFRGAVGSEVREWSLRQLIDRVVLKYRAAGEQHGYFRSAEDAEVFEHELTWMLLHQVFSFNS
;
A
#
# COMPACT_ATOMS: atom_id res chain seq x y z
N MET A 1 -0.46 -19.05 73.74
CA MET A 1 -1.64 -19.18 72.84
C MET A 1 -1.41 -18.22 71.68
N SER A 2 -1.57 -18.70 70.44
CA SER A 2 -1.31 -18.04 69.14
C SER A 2 0.17 -17.98 68.73
N GLU A 3 0.70 -18.84 67.84
CA GLU A 3 0.48 -19.07 66.38
C GLU A 3 1.11 -18.02 65.44
N ALA A 4 2.12 -18.54 64.71
CA ALA A 4 2.53 -18.36 63.31
C ALA A 4 2.29 -17.03 62.57
N LEU A 5 3.38 -16.49 61.98
CA LEU A 5 3.42 -16.12 60.56
C LEU A 5 4.86 -16.27 60.01
N ASP A 6 5.08 -17.37 59.30
CA ASP A 6 6.08 -17.51 58.22
C ASP A 6 5.48 -16.82 56.98
N ASN A 7 6.23 -15.90 56.36
CA ASN A 7 5.84 -15.30 55.09
C ASN A 7 7.01 -15.31 54.11
N SER A 8 7.35 -16.52 53.67
CA SER A 8 8.18 -16.77 52.50
C SER A 8 7.29 -16.90 51.24
N ARG A 9 7.09 -15.81 50.48
CA ARG A 9 6.65 -15.90 49.08
C ARG A 9 7.32 -14.86 48.20
N SER A 10 8.21 -15.38 47.35
CA SER A 10 8.75 -14.78 46.14
C SER A 10 7.65 -14.13 45.30
N THR A 11 7.87 -12.89 44.88
CA THR A 11 7.12 -12.26 43.78
C THR A 11 8.12 -11.75 42.75
N ASP A 12 8.48 -12.63 41.83
CA ASP A 12 9.26 -12.26 40.66
C ASP A 12 8.61 -12.91 39.43
N ASN A 13 7.59 -12.23 38.88
CA ASN A 13 7.14 -12.44 37.50
C ASN A 13 6.13 -11.35 37.11
N ALA A 14 6.64 -10.23 36.61
CA ALA A 14 5.88 -9.34 35.75
C ALA A 14 6.37 -9.56 34.30
N PRO A 15 5.48 -9.87 33.34
CA PRO A 15 5.90 -9.99 31.95
C PRO A 15 6.31 -8.61 31.41
N LYS A 16 7.56 -8.50 30.96
CA LYS A 16 8.05 -7.30 30.26
C LYS A 16 7.22 -7.05 28.99
N PRO A 17 6.81 -5.80 28.71
CA PRO A 17 6.13 -5.49 27.45
C PRO A 17 7.12 -5.74 26.29
N LYS A 18 6.71 -6.56 25.32
CA LYS A 18 7.43 -6.69 24.05
C LYS A 18 7.31 -5.36 23.32
N GLY A 19 8.35 -4.54 23.41
CA GLY A 19 8.49 -3.37 22.56
C GLY A 19 8.48 -3.82 21.11
N ALA A 20 7.49 -3.36 20.34
CA ALA A 20 7.54 -3.38 18.89
C ALA A 20 8.67 -2.43 18.47
N GLY A 21 9.90 -2.95 18.49
CA GLY A 21 11.06 -2.27 17.94
C GLY A 21 10.80 -2.07 16.45
N GLN A 22 10.75 -0.82 16.02
CA GLN A 22 10.82 -0.47 14.61
C GLN A 22 12.15 -0.99 14.08
N GLN A 23 12.12 -2.15 13.42
CA GLN A 23 13.27 -2.67 12.70
C GLN A 23 13.58 -1.71 11.56
N ALA A 24 14.85 -1.29 11.45
CA ALA A 24 15.38 -0.67 10.24
C ALA A 24 15.04 -1.57 9.03
N PRO A 25 14.91 -1.02 7.80
CA PRO A 25 14.61 -1.84 6.62
C PRO A 25 15.61 -2.99 6.56
N GLY A 26 15.12 -4.20 6.80
CA GLY A 26 15.95 -5.39 6.79
C GLY A 26 16.39 -5.69 5.37
N THR A 27 17.60 -6.23 5.20
CA THR A 27 18.02 -6.80 3.91
C THR A 27 16.98 -7.84 3.46
N PRO A 28 16.60 -7.87 2.17
CA PRO A 28 15.70 -8.90 1.63
C PRO A 28 16.15 -10.32 2.00
N SER A 29 15.20 -11.18 2.36
CA SER A 29 15.41 -12.58 2.71
C SER A 29 14.57 -13.49 1.82
N TYR A 30 15.18 -14.58 1.34
CA TYR A 30 14.57 -15.53 0.41
C TYR A 30 14.80 -16.97 0.89
N PRO A 31 14.01 -17.46 1.84
CA PRO A 31 14.20 -18.80 2.39
C PRO A 31 13.76 -19.88 1.38
N ALA A 32 14.37 -21.06 1.49
CA ALA A 32 14.11 -22.18 0.56
C ALA A 32 12.65 -22.68 0.61
N ASP A 33 11.98 -22.51 1.75
CA ASP A 33 10.56 -22.81 1.97
C ASP A 33 9.63 -21.60 1.75
N GLY A 34 10.15 -20.50 1.20
CA GLY A 34 9.36 -19.34 0.82
C GLY A 34 8.30 -19.65 -0.25
N LEU A 35 7.34 -18.73 -0.38
CA LEU A 35 6.27 -18.77 -1.36
C LEU A 35 6.84 -18.68 -2.78
N ILE A 36 6.39 -19.60 -3.63
CA ILE A 36 6.47 -19.45 -5.08
C ILE A 36 5.20 -18.76 -5.53
N VAL A 37 5.33 -17.72 -6.35
CA VAL A 37 4.18 -16.95 -6.82
C VAL A 37 4.02 -17.17 -8.33
N GLU A 38 2.85 -17.67 -8.71
CA GLU A 38 2.51 -17.89 -10.12
C GLU A 38 1.96 -16.62 -10.77
N ARG A 39 2.34 -16.38 -12.02
CA ARG A 39 1.73 -15.33 -12.84
C ARG A 39 0.35 -15.79 -13.32
N VAL A 40 -0.65 -14.94 -13.14
CA VAL A 40 -2.04 -15.20 -13.55
C VAL A 40 -2.50 -14.17 -14.56
N TYR A 41 -2.38 -12.89 -14.23
CA TYR A 41 -2.79 -11.78 -15.11
C TYR A 41 -1.61 -11.11 -15.82
N THR A 42 -0.39 -11.30 -15.34
CA THR A 42 0.79 -10.58 -15.82
C THR A 42 1.69 -11.42 -16.71
N SER A 43 2.54 -10.74 -17.50
CA SER A 43 3.52 -11.37 -18.37
C SER A 43 4.94 -11.04 -17.89
N ALA A 44 5.84 -12.02 -17.95
CA ALA A 44 7.24 -11.81 -17.58
C ALA A 44 7.88 -10.71 -18.46
N GLY A 45 8.69 -9.85 -17.84
CA GLY A 45 9.37 -8.74 -18.52
C GLY A 45 8.48 -7.55 -18.92
N VAL A 46 7.17 -7.59 -18.62
CA VAL A 46 6.24 -6.49 -18.93
C VAL A 46 5.55 -6.01 -17.67
N HIS A 47 5.88 -4.80 -17.23
CA HIS A 47 5.21 -4.18 -16.09
C HIS A 47 3.72 -3.93 -16.41
N PRO A 48 2.75 -4.18 -15.51
CA PRO A 48 1.31 -3.99 -15.74
C PRO A 48 0.95 -2.59 -16.29
N TYR A 49 1.71 -1.59 -15.85
CA TYR A 49 1.61 -0.20 -16.29
C TYR A 49 1.80 0.05 -17.78
N ALA A 50 2.53 -0.81 -18.48
CA ALA A 50 2.78 -0.74 -19.91
C ALA A 50 1.67 -1.41 -20.74
N GLN A 51 0.72 -2.09 -20.09
CA GLN A 51 -0.33 -2.86 -20.76
C GLN A 51 -1.63 -2.05 -20.95
N VAL A 52 -1.71 -0.83 -20.41
CA VAL A 52 -2.89 0.04 -20.53
C VAL A 52 -2.50 1.42 -21.04
N SER A 53 -3.45 2.09 -21.68
CA SER A 53 -3.31 3.48 -22.11
C SER A 53 -3.58 4.44 -20.95
N TRP A 54 -2.85 5.56 -20.94
CA TRP A 54 -2.93 6.57 -19.88
C TRP A 54 -3.34 7.90 -20.46
N GLU A 55 -4.15 8.63 -19.72
CA GLU A 55 -4.59 9.97 -20.07
C GLU A 55 -4.49 10.92 -18.89
N ARG A 56 -4.35 12.21 -19.21
CA ARG A 56 -4.40 13.29 -18.23
C ARG A 56 -5.75 13.96 -18.28
N ARG A 57 -6.32 14.22 -17.11
CA ARG A 57 -7.59 14.92 -16.94
C ARG A 57 -7.52 15.91 -15.78
N ASP A 58 -8.37 16.92 -15.83
CA ASP A 58 -8.51 17.89 -14.75
C ASP A 58 -9.67 17.50 -13.84
N ILE A 59 -9.44 17.51 -12.54
CA ILE A 59 -10.47 17.26 -11.52
C ILE A 59 -10.88 18.59 -10.95
N VAL A 60 -12.06 19.06 -11.32
CA VAL A 60 -12.65 20.31 -10.83
C VAL A 60 -14.00 19.98 -10.21
N MET A 61 -14.15 20.28 -8.93
CA MET A 61 -15.41 20.11 -8.21
C MET A 61 -15.93 21.46 -7.79
N THR A 62 -17.14 21.79 -8.24
CA THR A 62 -17.80 23.07 -7.94
C THR A 62 -18.89 22.89 -6.88
N ASN A 63 -19.16 23.97 -6.15
CA ASN A 63 -20.31 24.09 -5.28
C ASN A 63 -21.55 24.28 -6.13
N TRP A 64 -22.54 23.42 -5.95
CA TRP A 64 -23.78 23.47 -6.72
C TRP A 64 -24.63 24.73 -6.42
N ARG A 65 -24.41 25.38 -5.26
CA ARG A 65 -25.21 26.52 -4.83
C ARG A 65 -24.79 27.82 -5.51
N ASP A 66 -23.49 28.03 -5.71
CA ASP A 66 -22.94 29.31 -6.18
C ASP A 66 -21.91 29.15 -7.32
N GLY A 67 -21.60 27.93 -7.75
CA GLY A 67 -20.66 27.65 -8.82
C GLY A 67 -19.19 27.82 -8.44
N SER A 68 -18.87 28.17 -7.18
CA SER A 68 -17.49 28.31 -6.72
C SER A 68 -16.73 26.99 -6.75
N ILE A 69 -15.40 27.03 -6.92
CA ILE A 69 -14.56 25.82 -6.94
C ILE A 69 -14.28 25.39 -5.50
N ASN A 70 -14.70 24.18 -5.14
CA ASN A 70 -14.42 23.56 -3.83
C ASN A 70 -13.11 22.80 -3.82
N PHE A 71 -12.75 22.20 -4.95
CA PHE A 71 -11.53 21.44 -5.13
C PHE A 71 -11.11 21.49 -6.58
N GLU A 72 -9.81 21.64 -6.81
CA GLU A 72 -9.23 21.58 -8.14
C GLU A 72 -7.85 20.92 -8.08
N GLN A 73 -7.64 19.95 -8.96
CA GLN A 73 -6.32 19.39 -9.25
C GLN A 73 -6.25 19.07 -10.74
N ARG A 74 -5.34 19.75 -11.44
CA ARG A 74 -5.17 19.62 -12.90
C ARG A 74 -4.12 18.58 -13.28
N GLY A 75 -4.27 18.03 -14.48
CA GLY A 75 -3.32 17.13 -15.11
C GLY A 75 -3.11 15.83 -14.35
N VAL A 76 -4.12 15.33 -13.62
CA VAL A 76 -4.02 14.03 -12.97
C VAL A 76 -4.04 12.92 -14.01
N GLU A 77 -3.30 11.85 -13.75
CA GLU A 77 -3.05 10.78 -14.70
C GLU A 77 -3.67 9.47 -14.24
N PHE A 78 -4.51 8.89 -15.10
CA PHE A 78 -5.25 7.66 -14.87
C PHE A 78 -5.29 6.82 -16.16
N PRO A 79 -5.57 5.51 -16.07
CA PRO A 79 -5.93 4.72 -17.23
C PRO A 79 -7.17 5.28 -17.91
N ASP A 80 -7.24 5.21 -19.24
CA ASP A 80 -8.42 5.64 -20.01
C ASP A 80 -9.70 4.89 -19.61
N SER A 81 -9.57 3.64 -19.19
CA SER A 81 -10.66 2.78 -18.71
C SER A 81 -11.28 3.24 -17.37
N TRP A 82 -10.60 4.09 -16.61
CA TRP A 82 -11.12 4.58 -15.33
C TRP A 82 -12.21 5.62 -15.53
N SER A 83 -13.37 5.40 -14.93
CA SER A 83 -14.47 6.36 -14.96
C SER A 83 -14.08 7.71 -14.34
N VAL A 84 -14.70 8.79 -14.83
CA VAL A 84 -14.54 10.14 -14.25
C VAL A 84 -14.83 10.14 -12.75
N ASN A 85 -15.87 9.42 -12.31
CA ASN A 85 -16.21 9.34 -10.89
C ASN A 85 -15.11 8.64 -10.06
N ALA A 86 -14.52 7.57 -10.58
CA ALA A 86 -13.42 6.88 -9.90
C ALA A 86 -12.18 7.78 -9.76
N ALA A 87 -11.81 8.49 -10.84
CA ALA A 87 -10.72 9.46 -10.81
C ALA A 87 -10.98 10.58 -9.80
N ASN A 88 -12.19 11.16 -9.79
CA ASN A 88 -12.58 12.20 -8.82
C ASN A 88 -12.43 11.71 -7.37
N ILE A 89 -12.94 10.52 -7.05
CA ILE A 89 -12.87 9.95 -5.70
C ILE A 89 -11.40 9.71 -5.32
N VAL A 90 -10.61 9.10 -6.21
CA VAL A 90 -9.20 8.80 -5.90
C VAL A 90 -8.38 10.05 -5.68
N THR A 91 -8.51 11.03 -6.58
CA THR A 91 -7.80 12.30 -6.44
C THR A 91 -8.18 13.03 -5.17
N THR A 92 -9.45 13.05 -4.78
CA THR A 92 -9.88 13.84 -3.60
C THR A 92 -9.63 13.14 -2.27
N LYS A 93 -9.68 11.81 -2.22
CA LYS A 93 -9.61 11.03 -0.97
C LYS A 93 -8.28 10.35 -0.73
N TYR A 94 -7.60 9.88 -1.77
CA TYR A 94 -6.48 8.94 -1.61
C TYR A 94 -5.15 9.47 -2.10
N PHE A 95 -5.12 10.45 -3.01
CA PHE A 95 -3.88 11.14 -3.36
C PHE A 95 -3.33 11.90 -2.15
N ARG A 96 -2.06 11.66 -1.83
CA ARG A 96 -1.33 12.28 -0.72
C ARG A 96 -0.64 13.57 -1.14
N GLY A 97 -0.31 14.40 -0.15
CA GLY A 97 0.28 15.74 -0.32
C GLY A 97 -0.76 16.84 -0.33
N ALA A 98 -0.36 18.07 -0.01
CA ALA A 98 -1.25 19.23 -0.05
C ALA A 98 -1.56 19.63 -1.50
N VAL A 99 -2.78 20.06 -1.80
CA VAL A 99 -3.13 20.56 -3.14
C VAL A 99 -2.24 21.75 -3.49
N GLY A 100 -1.70 21.76 -4.71
CA GLY A 100 -0.76 22.78 -5.19
C GLY A 100 0.70 22.59 -4.72
N SER A 101 0.99 21.60 -3.87
CA SER A 101 2.38 21.25 -3.52
C SER A 101 3.02 20.33 -4.55
N GLU A 102 4.33 20.42 -4.73
CA GLU A 102 5.11 19.55 -5.62
C GLU A 102 5.08 18.07 -5.20
N VAL A 103 4.87 17.82 -3.91
CA VAL A 103 4.79 16.46 -3.34
C VAL A 103 3.39 15.83 -3.49
N ARG A 104 2.44 16.54 -4.08
CA ARG A 104 1.08 16.04 -4.32
C ARG A 104 1.14 14.92 -5.36
N GLU A 105 0.55 13.77 -5.00
CA GLU A 105 0.34 12.70 -5.95
C GLU A 105 -0.61 13.18 -7.05
N TRP A 106 -0.25 12.91 -8.29
CA TRP A 106 -0.97 13.29 -9.49
C TRP A 106 -1.25 12.12 -10.41
N SER A 107 -0.60 10.97 -10.24
CA SER A 107 -0.83 9.77 -11.04
C SER A 107 -1.34 8.62 -10.16
N LEU A 108 -2.29 7.84 -10.66
CA LEU A 108 -2.72 6.59 -10.01
C LEU A 108 -1.54 5.65 -9.74
N ARG A 109 -0.51 5.68 -10.60
CA ARG A 109 0.74 4.91 -10.41
C ARG A 109 1.38 5.17 -9.07
N GLN A 110 1.51 6.45 -8.68
CA GLN A 110 2.16 6.84 -7.44
C GLN A 110 1.41 6.27 -6.22
N LEU A 111 0.08 6.29 -6.28
CA LEU A 111 -0.76 5.69 -5.24
C LEU A 111 -0.59 4.17 -5.18
N ILE A 112 -0.67 3.49 -6.33
CA ILE A 112 -0.54 2.03 -6.40
C ILE A 112 0.86 1.62 -5.92
N ASP A 113 1.93 2.22 -6.44
CA ASP A 113 3.31 1.94 -6.05
C ASP A 113 3.52 2.14 -4.56
N ARG A 114 3.01 3.24 -4.01
CA ARG A 114 3.12 3.51 -2.57
C ARG A 114 2.51 2.41 -1.72
N VAL A 115 1.47 1.73 -2.19
CA VAL A 115 0.84 0.62 -1.47
C VAL A 115 1.58 -0.69 -1.77
N VAL A 116 1.68 -1.08 -3.03
CA VAL A 116 2.22 -2.37 -3.46
C VAL A 116 3.68 -2.53 -3.04
N LEU A 117 4.52 -1.51 -3.23
CA LEU A 117 5.94 -1.59 -2.86
C LEU A 117 6.13 -1.75 -1.34
N LYS A 118 5.19 -1.29 -0.52
CA LYS A 118 5.23 -1.54 0.92
C LYS A 118 4.93 -2.99 1.27
N TYR A 119 3.98 -3.62 0.57
CA TYR A 119 3.71 -5.04 0.73
C TYR A 119 4.86 -5.91 0.22
N ARG A 120 5.44 -5.60 -0.94
CA ARG A 120 6.63 -6.30 -1.44
C ARG A 120 7.78 -6.19 -0.44
N ALA A 121 8.14 -4.98 -0.03
CA ALA A 121 9.26 -4.77 0.90
C ALA A 121 9.05 -5.49 2.23
N ALA A 122 7.81 -5.49 2.76
CA ALA A 122 7.50 -6.26 3.97
C ALA A 122 7.63 -7.77 3.74
N GLY A 123 7.17 -8.29 2.60
CA GLY A 123 7.31 -9.70 2.27
C GLY A 123 8.77 -10.14 2.09
N GLU A 124 9.60 -9.30 1.47
CA GLU A 124 11.05 -9.52 1.37
C GLU A 124 11.73 -9.47 2.74
N GLN A 125 11.39 -8.48 3.59
CA GLN A 125 11.95 -8.33 4.93
C GLN A 125 11.58 -9.51 5.85
N HIS A 126 10.38 -10.06 5.69
CA HIS A 126 9.87 -11.15 6.53
C HIS A 126 10.08 -12.54 5.93
N GLY A 127 10.77 -12.65 4.79
CA GLY A 127 11.11 -13.94 4.17
C GLY A 127 9.91 -14.68 3.60
N TYR A 128 8.89 -13.97 3.11
CA TYR A 128 7.71 -14.62 2.52
C TYR A 128 7.98 -15.22 1.15
N PHE A 129 8.89 -14.67 0.36
CA PHE A 129 9.13 -15.11 -1.02
C PHE A 129 10.30 -16.07 -1.11
N ARG A 130 10.22 -17.07 -1.99
CA ARG A 130 11.34 -17.99 -2.24
C ARG A 130 12.47 -17.33 -3.04
N SER A 131 12.15 -16.34 -3.86
CA SER A 131 13.12 -15.64 -4.70
C SER A 131 12.73 -14.18 -4.93
N ALA A 132 13.67 -13.40 -5.47
CA ALA A 132 13.39 -12.04 -5.92
C ALA A 132 12.39 -12.01 -7.09
N GLU A 133 12.36 -13.06 -7.91
CA GLU A 133 11.38 -13.21 -8.99
C GLU A 133 9.97 -13.40 -8.44
N ASP A 134 9.80 -14.21 -7.40
CA ASP A 134 8.49 -14.38 -6.73
C ASP A 134 7.97 -13.07 -6.13
N ALA A 135 8.87 -12.25 -5.56
CA ALA A 135 8.54 -10.93 -5.05
C ALA A 135 8.11 -9.96 -6.17
N GLU A 136 8.76 -10.01 -7.32
CA GLU A 136 8.39 -9.23 -8.51
C GLU A 136 7.03 -9.71 -9.08
N VAL A 137 6.82 -11.02 -9.20
CA VAL A 137 5.54 -11.57 -9.65
C VAL A 137 4.41 -11.10 -8.74
N PHE A 138 4.60 -11.17 -7.42
CA PHE A 138 3.63 -10.68 -6.45
C PHE A 138 3.33 -9.18 -6.63
N GLU A 139 4.36 -8.35 -6.79
CA GLU A 139 4.19 -6.92 -7.06
C GLU A 139 3.41 -6.67 -8.35
N HIS A 140 3.76 -7.36 -9.43
CA HIS A 140 3.10 -7.20 -10.72
C HIS A 140 1.64 -7.64 -10.66
N GLU A 141 1.33 -8.81 -10.09
CA GLU A 141 -0.04 -9.29 -9.96
C GLU A 141 -0.89 -8.34 -9.11
N LEU A 142 -0.36 -7.87 -7.97
CA LEU A 142 -1.08 -6.93 -7.10
C LEU A 142 -1.32 -5.58 -7.79
N THR A 143 -0.31 -5.06 -8.49
CA THR A 143 -0.41 -3.85 -9.30
C THR A 143 -1.46 -4.00 -10.39
N TRP A 144 -1.45 -5.12 -11.11
CA TRP A 144 -2.40 -5.38 -12.18
C TRP A 144 -3.82 -5.42 -11.64
N MET A 145 -4.07 -6.14 -10.54
CA MET A 145 -5.42 -6.26 -9.99
C MET A 145 -5.96 -4.93 -9.44
N LEU A 146 -5.11 -4.07 -8.85
CA LEU A 146 -5.51 -2.72 -8.43
C LEU A 146 -5.79 -1.81 -9.64
N LEU A 147 -4.95 -1.89 -10.67
CA LEU A 147 -5.07 -1.10 -11.89
C LEU A 147 -6.38 -1.40 -12.63
N HIS A 148 -6.76 -2.68 -12.68
CA HIS A 148 -7.97 -3.18 -13.36
C HIS A 148 -9.19 -3.29 -12.43
N GLN A 149 -9.10 -2.76 -11.21
CA GLN A 149 -10.21 -2.73 -10.23
C GLN A 149 -10.80 -4.12 -9.90
N VAL A 150 -9.97 -5.17 -9.94
CA VAL A 150 -10.37 -6.54 -9.57
C VAL A 150 -10.47 -6.71 -8.05
N PHE A 151 -9.67 -5.97 -7.28
CA PHE A 151 -9.84 -5.81 -5.84
C PHE A 151 -9.43 -4.40 -5.40
N SER A 152 -9.70 -4.06 -4.14
CA SER A 152 -9.17 -2.87 -3.49
C SER A 152 -8.87 -3.16 -2.01
N PHE A 153 -7.94 -2.42 -1.45
CA PHE A 153 -7.75 -2.38 0.01
C PHE A 153 -8.87 -1.57 0.65
N ASN A 154 -9.11 -1.81 1.94
CA ASN A 154 -9.96 -0.90 2.70
C ASN A 154 -9.33 0.50 2.73
N SER A 155 -10.20 1.52 2.73
CA SER A 155 -9.81 2.93 2.84
C SER A 155 -9.05 3.24 4.12
#